data_AF-A0A9D6PPV2-F1
#
_entry.id   AF-A0A9D6PPV2-F1
#
_cell.length_a   1.000
_cell.length_b   1.000
_cell.length_c   1.000
_cell.angle_alpha   90.00
_cell.angle_beta   90.00
_cell.angle_gamma   90.00
#
_symmetry.space_group_name_H-M   'P 1'
#
loop_
_entity.id
_entity.type
_entity.pdbx_description
1 polymer ?
#
loop_
_entity_poly.entity_id
_entity_poly.type
_entity_poly.pdbx_seq_one_letter_code
_entity_poly.pdbx_strand_id
1 'polypeptide(L)'
;MLTRSRGALIAAGVALGLWALSRRQVWWARRHWFILAGIGVLAALAMLTASGPGSGVLPDRFGLDGSGSGHSSLRWRWQILRWTWTMVRQHPWWGVGPGAFPVALNQYQRIPYVSGENPHNLYLELAAEYGLPAGLLAVVTLGGFLGRLGSVITRSSEDDPLRRRLAALLAVLVAFAIHSLVDLDWSFPAVALVAATLLGLANAHLRGRPSGHVPRARAWRACLILLLVAASGLALSRYYATTLVAWGRLALSVGDTASAERELTRALRLNPLGFSAHQWLARVRLLSRDLQGAVAIAERAVRIAPSDPNSLHLAGEMAAAAGRWDVAEARFRSAVDRAPFSQLRFYAGLVEAADRAGRAAEARWSYEQAVEIFSPERVLSEEARCLAPGDRYLLAHLSRIAARWHAESGDRPQEQLMADRAEHLAQPDPRGICATQGPRGQTSPEATAESFWPALAEGGWPAAMRYLVPELRRSPPGDGDSWWGMGGQPHWARVTGIASLHGGERQVTLRYEVKMETPLGQVIARCAQTDFRFGAEGWLIAFAPILGPESCRP
;
A
#
# COMPACT_ATOMS: atom_id res chain seq x y z
N MET A 1 -14.50 11.21 18.64
CA MET A 1 -14.89 9.78 18.61
C MET A 1 -13.63 8.95 18.84
N LEU A 2 -13.62 8.03 19.80
CA LEU A 2 -12.37 7.47 20.35
C LEU A 2 -11.68 6.41 19.46
N THR A 3 -12.43 5.71 18.60
CA THR A 3 -11.87 4.98 17.45
C THR A 3 -12.82 5.12 16.25
N ARG A 4 -12.31 4.87 15.03
CA ARG A 4 -13.14 4.54 13.85
C ARG A 4 -13.27 3.03 13.62
N SER A 5 -12.59 2.19 14.40
CA SER A 5 -12.60 0.73 14.25
C SER A 5 -13.78 0.10 15.00
N ARG A 6 -14.74 -0.44 14.23
CA ARG A 6 -15.86 -1.25 14.77
C ARG A 6 -15.34 -2.51 15.50
N GLY A 7 -14.23 -3.09 15.03
CA GLY A 7 -13.58 -4.24 15.67
C GLY A 7 -13.05 -3.93 17.08
N ALA A 8 -12.37 -2.79 17.24
CA ALA A 8 -11.87 -2.33 18.53
C ALA A 8 -13.00 -2.13 19.57
N LEU A 9 -14.17 -1.65 19.14
CA LEU A 9 -15.34 -1.49 20.01
C LEU A 9 -15.91 -2.84 20.49
N ILE A 10 -15.98 -3.84 19.61
CA ILE A 10 -16.42 -5.20 19.96
C ILE A 10 -15.40 -5.84 20.93
N ALA A 11 -14.11 -5.74 20.63
CA ALA A 11 -13.04 -6.21 21.50
C ALA A 11 -13.09 -5.58 22.90
N ALA A 12 -13.24 -4.25 22.98
CA ALA A 12 -13.40 -3.54 24.24
C ALA A 12 -14.66 -3.95 25.02
N GLY A 13 -15.79 -4.17 24.33
CA GLY A 13 -17.02 -4.69 24.93
C GLY A 13 -16.83 -6.07 25.56
N VAL A 14 -16.14 -6.99 24.88
CA VAL A 14 -15.79 -8.32 25.42
C VAL A 14 -14.82 -8.20 26.60
N ALA A 15 -13.82 -7.31 26.54
CA ALA A 15 -12.91 -7.03 27.66
C ALA A 15 -13.68 -6.63 28.92
N LEU A 16 -14.58 -5.64 28.79
CA LEU A 16 -15.40 -5.12 29.88
C LEU A 16 -16.35 -6.18 30.43
N GLY A 17 -16.95 -7.00 29.56
CA GLY A 17 -17.78 -8.14 29.95
C GLY A 17 -17.03 -9.19 30.77
N LEU A 18 -15.85 -9.62 30.30
CA LEU A 18 -15.02 -10.61 31.01
C LEU A 18 -14.50 -10.08 32.36
N TRP A 19 -14.09 -8.82 32.40
CA TRP A 19 -13.67 -8.15 33.64
C TRP A 19 -14.82 -7.97 34.64
N ALA A 20 -16.05 -7.71 34.15
CA ALA A 20 -17.24 -7.65 34.99
C ALA A 20 -17.62 -9.03 35.54
N LEU A 21 -17.58 -10.08 34.71
CA LEU A 21 -17.89 -11.46 35.11
C LEU A 21 -16.89 -12.00 36.15
N SER A 22 -15.64 -11.52 36.17
CA SER A 22 -14.68 -11.86 37.23
C SER A 22 -15.03 -11.28 38.61
N ARG A 23 -16.03 -10.39 38.69
CA ARG A 23 -16.52 -9.77 39.94
C ARG A 23 -17.91 -10.30 40.29
N ARG A 24 -18.00 -11.60 40.58
CA ARG A 24 -19.27 -12.35 40.81
C ARG A 24 -20.23 -11.64 41.79
N GLN A 25 -19.70 -11.12 42.90
CA GLN A 25 -20.43 -10.36 43.92
C GLN A 25 -21.03 -9.03 43.38
N VAL A 26 -20.31 -8.32 42.49
CA VAL A 26 -20.79 -7.07 41.86
C VAL A 26 -21.80 -7.37 40.75
N TRP A 27 -21.62 -8.47 40.02
CA TRP A 27 -22.52 -8.88 38.93
C TRP A 27 -23.96 -9.10 39.42
N TRP A 28 -24.14 -9.76 40.57
CA TRP A 28 -25.46 -9.90 41.20
C TRP A 28 -26.02 -8.59 41.75
N ALA A 29 -25.21 -7.82 42.50
CA ALA A 29 -25.65 -6.56 43.10
C ALA A 29 -25.99 -5.46 42.07
N ARG A 30 -25.34 -5.46 40.90
CA ARG A 30 -25.52 -4.45 39.84
C ARG A 30 -25.97 -5.04 38.50
N ARG A 31 -26.66 -6.19 38.51
CA ARG A 31 -27.19 -6.85 37.28
C ARG A 31 -27.96 -5.89 36.36
N HIS A 32 -28.70 -4.94 36.93
CA HIS A 32 -29.42 -3.91 36.19
C HIS A 32 -28.47 -2.96 35.42
N TRP A 33 -27.32 -2.58 35.96
CA TRP A 33 -26.33 -1.77 35.22
C TRP A 33 -25.66 -2.55 34.10
N PHE A 34 -25.47 -3.86 34.24
CA PHE A 34 -24.95 -4.69 33.14
C PHE A 34 -25.98 -4.93 32.04
N ILE A 35 -27.26 -5.06 32.40
CA ILE A 35 -28.37 -5.08 31.44
C ILE A 35 -28.48 -3.72 30.74
N LEU A 36 -28.43 -2.60 31.46
CA LEU A 36 -28.45 -1.25 30.88
C LEU A 36 -27.21 -0.96 30.01
N ALA A 37 -26.02 -1.48 30.36
CA ALA A 37 -24.83 -1.37 29.52
C ALA A 37 -24.94 -2.26 28.27
N GLY A 38 -25.50 -3.47 28.39
CA GLY A 38 -25.79 -4.34 27.25
C GLY A 38 -26.82 -3.73 26.29
N ILE A 39 -27.92 -3.19 26.84
CA ILE A 39 -28.92 -2.41 26.09
C ILE A 39 -28.27 -1.16 25.50
N GLY A 40 -27.37 -0.47 26.21
CA GLY A 40 -26.63 0.69 25.70
C GLY A 40 -25.69 0.35 24.55
N VAL A 41 -25.02 -0.79 24.59
CA VAL A 41 -24.19 -1.31 23.48
C VAL A 41 -25.06 -1.76 22.30
N LEU A 42 -26.19 -2.43 22.56
CA LEU A 42 -27.15 -2.83 21.52
C LEU A 42 -27.84 -1.62 20.88
N ALA A 43 -28.18 -0.59 21.66
CA ALA A 43 -28.73 0.68 21.19
C ALA A 43 -27.69 1.52 20.46
N ALA A 44 -26.41 1.50 20.89
CA ALA A 44 -25.32 2.11 20.14
C ALA A 44 -25.08 1.38 18.80
N LEU A 45 -25.12 0.04 18.78
CA LEU A 45 -25.14 -0.74 17.54
C LEU A 45 -26.36 -0.36 16.68
N ALA A 46 -27.56 -0.29 17.26
CA ALA A 46 -28.79 0.02 16.55
C ALA A 46 -28.83 1.47 16.02
N MET A 47 -28.22 2.43 16.71
CA MET A 47 -28.01 3.79 16.18
C MET A 47 -26.95 3.80 15.08
N LEU A 48 -25.91 2.95 15.19
CA LEU A 48 -24.93 2.72 14.13
C LEU A 48 -25.51 1.93 12.93
N THR A 49 -26.67 1.25 13.07
CA THR A 49 -27.42 0.65 11.95
C THR A 49 -28.48 1.59 11.39
N ALA A 50 -29.17 2.36 12.25
CA ALA A 50 -30.26 3.26 11.87
C ALA A 50 -29.79 4.62 11.31
N SER A 51 -28.48 4.89 11.29
CA SER A 51 -27.88 6.08 10.68
C SER A 51 -27.83 6.01 9.13
N GLY A 52 -29.01 5.79 8.54
CA GLY A 52 -29.27 5.88 7.10
C GLY A 52 -28.75 4.72 6.23
N PRO A 53 -29.02 4.75 4.91
CA PRO A 53 -28.72 3.66 3.96
C PRO A 53 -27.23 3.39 3.67
N GLY A 54 -26.31 3.82 4.55
CA GLY A 54 -24.86 3.61 4.44
C GLY A 54 -24.25 2.90 5.66
N SER A 55 -25.06 2.42 6.60
CA SER A 55 -24.60 1.82 7.86
C SER A 55 -23.99 0.42 7.70
N GLY A 56 -24.56 -0.40 6.81
CA GLY A 56 -23.99 -1.66 6.32
C GLY A 56 -23.75 -2.73 7.40
N VAL A 57 -24.80 -3.15 8.13
CA VAL A 57 -24.69 -4.21 9.17
C VAL A 57 -25.43 -5.50 8.80
N LEU A 58 -26.45 -5.45 7.93
CA LEU A 58 -26.99 -6.60 7.22
C LEU A 58 -27.11 -6.23 5.72
N PRO A 59 -26.79 -7.15 4.78
CA PRO A 59 -26.88 -6.85 3.36
C PRO A 59 -28.32 -6.97 2.85
N ASP A 60 -28.94 -5.85 2.50
CA ASP A 60 -30.19 -5.82 1.73
C ASP A 60 -29.93 -6.31 0.29
N ARG A 61 -30.00 -7.64 0.15
CA ARG A 61 -29.84 -8.44 -1.08
C ARG A 61 -28.41 -8.46 -1.65
N PHE A 62 -28.10 -9.55 -2.36
CA PHE A 62 -26.83 -9.72 -3.08
C PHE A 62 -26.86 -8.98 -4.43
N GLY A 63 -27.05 -7.65 -4.39
CA GLY A 63 -26.93 -6.79 -5.56
C GLY A 63 -25.49 -6.79 -6.09
N LEU A 64 -25.31 -7.22 -7.34
CA LEU A 64 -24.01 -7.27 -8.03
C LEU A 64 -23.57 -5.90 -8.59
N ASP A 65 -24.40 -4.89 -8.43
CA ASP A 65 -24.27 -3.59 -9.10
C ASP A 65 -23.23 -2.70 -8.40
N GLY A 66 -22.34 -2.11 -9.20
CA GLY A 66 -21.09 -1.48 -8.76
C GLY A 66 -21.16 0.03 -8.52
N SER A 67 -22.15 0.52 -7.77
CA SER A 67 -22.50 1.96 -7.72
C SER A 67 -22.35 2.65 -6.34
N GLY A 68 -21.54 2.12 -5.42
CA GLY A 68 -21.46 2.66 -4.05
C GLY A 68 -20.09 2.59 -3.38
N SER A 69 -19.30 3.66 -3.48
CA SER A 69 -17.93 3.76 -2.94
C SER A 69 -17.85 3.56 -1.41
N GLY A 70 -18.92 3.84 -0.65
CA GLY A 70 -19.01 3.54 0.79
C GLY A 70 -19.06 2.05 1.16
N HIS A 71 -19.53 1.18 0.26
CA HIS A 71 -19.63 -0.27 0.49
C HIS A 71 -18.35 -1.05 0.13
N SER A 72 -17.32 -0.35 -0.38
CA SER A 72 -16.08 -0.92 -0.91
C SER A 72 -15.26 -1.70 0.14
N SER A 73 -14.89 -1.08 1.26
CA SER A 73 -13.90 -1.59 2.21
C SER A 73 -14.19 -3.00 2.76
N LEU A 74 -15.45 -3.31 3.05
CA LEU A 74 -15.86 -4.65 3.52
C LEU A 74 -15.89 -5.68 2.38
N ARG A 75 -16.30 -5.28 1.16
CA ARG A 75 -16.25 -6.13 -0.04
C ARG A 75 -14.82 -6.51 -0.39
N TRP A 76 -13.88 -5.56 -0.41
CA TRP A 76 -12.45 -5.82 -0.63
C TRP A 76 -11.88 -6.79 0.41
N ARG A 77 -12.09 -6.51 1.71
CA ARG A 77 -11.61 -7.36 2.82
C ARG A 77 -12.12 -8.80 2.72
N TRP A 78 -13.40 -9.01 2.42
CA TRP A 78 -13.96 -10.35 2.29
C TRP A 78 -13.35 -11.14 1.12
N GLN A 79 -13.09 -10.49 -0.02
CA GLN A 79 -12.41 -11.13 -1.15
C GLN A 79 -10.95 -11.47 -0.81
N ILE A 80 -10.21 -10.57 -0.17
CA ILE A 80 -8.84 -10.83 0.29
C ILE A 80 -8.81 -12.01 1.27
N LEU A 81 -9.75 -12.09 2.23
CA LEU A 81 -9.87 -13.24 3.14
C LEU A 81 -10.16 -14.55 2.38
N ARG A 82 -11.05 -14.53 1.37
CA ARG A 82 -11.37 -15.70 0.53
C ARG A 82 -10.17 -16.18 -0.32
N TRP A 83 -9.40 -15.24 -0.86
CA TRP A 83 -8.17 -15.52 -1.60
C TRP A 83 -7.09 -16.07 -0.68
N THR A 84 -6.92 -15.47 0.50
CA THR A 84 -6.00 -15.95 1.54
C THR A 84 -6.36 -17.36 2.01
N TRP A 85 -7.64 -17.66 2.25
CA TRP A 85 -8.08 -19.03 2.55
C TRP A 85 -7.85 -20.02 1.40
N THR A 86 -7.75 -19.54 0.16
CA THR A 86 -7.39 -20.38 -0.98
C THR A 86 -5.88 -20.61 -1.05
N MET A 87 -5.08 -19.58 -0.75
CA MET A 87 -3.64 -19.65 -0.55
C MET A 87 -3.26 -20.64 0.56
N VAL A 88 -3.90 -20.56 1.73
CA VAL A 88 -3.72 -21.49 2.86
C VAL A 88 -4.02 -22.94 2.47
N ARG A 89 -5.09 -23.19 1.68
CA ARG A 89 -5.44 -24.54 1.22
C ARG A 89 -4.47 -25.10 0.16
N GLN A 90 -3.82 -24.25 -0.62
CA GLN A 90 -2.82 -24.67 -1.61
C GLN A 90 -1.42 -24.82 -1.01
N HIS A 91 -1.10 -24.09 0.05
CA HIS A 91 0.21 -24.11 0.72
C HIS A 91 0.12 -24.48 2.22
N PRO A 92 -0.55 -25.58 2.60
CA PRO A 92 -0.96 -25.84 3.99
C PRO A 92 0.21 -26.05 4.96
N TRP A 93 1.37 -26.53 4.50
CA TRP A 93 2.49 -26.90 5.39
C TRP A 93 3.45 -25.75 5.71
N TRP A 94 3.74 -24.90 4.71
CA TRP A 94 4.81 -23.90 4.78
C TRP A 94 4.37 -22.49 4.38
N GLY A 95 3.12 -22.33 3.91
CA GLY A 95 2.64 -21.08 3.34
C GLY A 95 3.32 -20.72 2.00
N VAL A 96 3.12 -19.48 1.56
CA VAL A 96 3.80 -18.88 0.41
C VAL A 96 5.18 -18.31 0.74
N GLY A 97 5.57 -18.32 2.01
CA GLY A 97 6.85 -17.83 2.52
C GLY A 97 6.71 -16.57 3.39
N PRO A 98 7.64 -16.34 4.36
CA PRO A 98 7.64 -15.17 5.23
C PRO A 98 7.79 -13.84 4.49
N GLY A 99 6.83 -12.93 4.67
CA GLY A 99 6.75 -11.64 3.99
C GLY A 99 6.45 -11.72 2.49
N ALA A 100 5.94 -12.85 2.00
CA ALA A 100 5.60 -13.07 0.59
C ALA A 100 4.12 -12.80 0.25
N PHE A 101 3.25 -12.59 1.25
CA PHE A 101 1.82 -12.38 1.06
C PHE A 101 1.46 -11.30 0.02
N PRO A 102 2.08 -10.09 0.01
CA PRO A 102 1.74 -9.05 -0.97
C PRO A 102 2.03 -9.47 -2.41
N VAL A 103 3.06 -10.28 -2.64
CA VAL A 103 3.41 -10.79 -3.98
C VAL A 103 2.44 -11.89 -4.37
N ALA A 104 2.18 -12.84 -3.47
CA ALA A 104 1.27 -13.95 -3.70
C ALA A 104 -0.19 -13.50 -3.95
N LEU A 105 -0.66 -12.45 -3.26
CA LEU A 105 -2.03 -11.93 -3.40
C LEU A 105 -2.41 -11.64 -4.87
N ASN A 106 -1.48 -11.09 -5.67
CA ASN A 106 -1.69 -10.80 -7.09
C ASN A 106 -2.06 -12.05 -7.93
N GLN A 107 -1.60 -13.24 -7.51
CA GLN A 107 -1.87 -14.51 -8.21
C GLN A 107 -3.29 -15.02 -7.91
N TYR A 108 -3.85 -14.69 -6.74
CA TYR A 108 -5.20 -15.06 -6.32
C TYR A 108 -6.25 -13.98 -6.62
N GLN A 109 -5.84 -12.73 -6.82
CA GLN A 109 -6.68 -11.60 -7.18
C GLN A 109 -7.53 -11.88 -8.42
N ARG A 110 -8.83 -11.57 -8.37
CA ARG A 110 -9.81 -11.77 -9.47
C ARG A 110 -10.64 -10.51 -9.79
N ILE A 111 -10.19 -9.35 -9.32
CA ILE A 111 -10.81 -8.04 -9.51
C ILE A 111 -9.65 -7.02 -9.62
N PRO A 112 -9.68 -6.05 -10.55
CA PRO A 112 -8.72 -4.95 -10.56
C PRO A 112 -8.77 -4.07 -9.30
N TYR A 113 -7.72 -3.28 -9.11
CA TYR A 113 -7.60 -2.22 -8.10
C TYR A 113 -7.75 -2.67 -6.63
N VAL A 114 -7.70 -3.97 -6.36
CA VAL A 114 -7.33 -4.43 -5.01
C VAL A 114 -5.88 -4.04 -4.78
N SER A 115 -5.61 -3.46 -3.61
CA SER A 115 -4.29 -3.50 -3.00
C SER A 115 -4.44 -4.01 -1.56
N GLY A 116 -3.44 -4.75 -1.08
CA GLY A 116 -3.45 -5.35 0.24
C GLY A 116 -2.08 -5.90 0.59
N GLU A 117 -1.46 -5.35 1.63
CA GLU A 117 -0.17 -5.84 2.13
C GLU A 117 -0.34 -7.06 3.06
N ASN A 118 -1.57 -7.37 3.43
CA ASN A 118 -1.98 -8.35 4.45
C ASN A 118 -3.50 -8.67 4.27
N PRO A 119 -4.05 -9.67 4.98
CA PRO A 119 -5.47 -10.01 4.91
C PRO A 119 -6.36 -9.36 6.00
N HIS A 120 -5.85 -8.43 6.82
CA HIS A 120 -6.51 -7.94 8.05
C HIS A 120 -7.02 -9.06 8.99
N ASN A 121 -6.28 -10.16 9.09
CA ASN A 121 -6.52 -11.24 10.04
C ASN A 121 -5.19 -11.96 10.32
N LEU A 122 -4.62 -11.74 11.50
CA LEU A 122 -3.30 -12.23 11.88
C LEU A 122 -3.18 -13.76 11.74
N TYR A 123 -4.20 -14.49 12.17
CA TYR A 123 -4.15 -15.96 12.20
C TYR A 123 -4.17 -16.55 10.79
N LEU A 124 -4.93 -15.94 9.89
CA LEU A 124 -5.00 -16.31 8.49
C LEU A 124 -3.73 -15.87 7.71
N GLU A 125 -3.14 -14.73 8.08
CA GLU A 125 -1.84 -14.26 7.57
C GLU A 125 -0.71 -15.20 7.96
N LEU A 126 -0.61 -15.57 9.25
CA LEU A 126 0.34 -16.55 9.75
C LEU A 126 0.18 -17.92 9.06
N ALA A 127 -1.07 -18.37 8.87
CA ALA A 127 -1.35 -19.60 8.15
C ALA A 127 -1.00 -19.52 6.65
N ALA A 128 -1.10 -18.33 6.04
CA ALA A 128 -0.82 -18.11 4.63
C ALA A 128 0.67 -17.98 4.33
N GLU A 129 1.45 -17.31 5.20
CA GLU A 129 2.88 -17.10 5.01
C GLU A 129 3.76 -18.22 5.57
N TYR A 130 3.37 -18.83 6.69
CA TYR A 130 4.16 -19.82 7.44
C TYR A 130 3.49 -21.21 7.52
N GLY A 131 2.30 -21.37 6.94
CA GLY A 131 1.53 -22.62 6.93
C GLY A 131 0.62 -22.82 8.14
N LEU A 132 -0.36 -23.71 7.99
CA LEU A 132 -1.28 -24.11 9.04
C LEU A 132 -0.57 -24.57 10.33
N PRO A 133 0.55 -25.32 10.33
CA PRO A 133 1.25 -25.68 11.56
C PRO A 133 1.68 -24.46 12.40
N ALA A 134 2.17 -23.39 11.75
CA ALA A 134 2.59 -22.17 12.43
C ALA A 134 1.39 -21.35 12.93
N GLY A 135 0.35 -21.18 12.10
CA GLY A 135 -0.90 -20.51 12.51
C GLY A 135 -1.59 -21.22 13.68
N LEU A 136 -1.69 -22.56 13.63
CA LEU A 136 -2.24 -23.38 14.70
C LEU A 136 -1.38 -23.31 15.96
N LEU A 137 -0.04 -23.33 15.85
CA LEU A 137 0.85 -23.18 17.00
C LEU A 137 0.65 -21.82 17.69
N ALA A 138 0.48 -20.73 16.93
CA ALA A 138 0.18 -19.41 17.49
C ALA A 138 -1.17 -19.38 18.23
N VAL A 139 -2.23 -19.95 17.64
CA VAL A 139 -3.56 -20.07 18.27
C VAL A 139 -3.52 -20.93 19.53
N VAL A 140 -2.86 -22.09 19.49
CA VAL A 140 -2.79 -23.04 20.62
C VAL A 140 -1.93 -22.50 21.76
N THR A 141 -0.81 -21.85 21.48
CA THR A 141 0.05 -21.26 22.53
C THR A 141 -0.62 -20.06 23.21
N LEU A 142 -1.24 -19.17 22.44
CA LEU A 142 -2.02 -18.05 23.00
C LEU A 142 -3.24 -18.55 23.77
N GLY A 143 -4.06 -19.42 23.17
CA GLY A 143 -5.24 -20.01 23.81
C GLY A 143 -4.91 -20.80 25.09
N GLY A 144 -3.82 -21.58 25.08
CA GLY A 144 -3.32 -22.28 26.25
C GLY A 144 -2.82 -21.36 27.37
N PHE A 145 -2.21 -20.22 27.01
CA PHE A 145 -1.82 -19.19 27.99
C PHE A 145 -3.04 -18.50 28.63
N LEU A 146 -4.02 -18.12 27.82
CA LEU A 146 -5.29 -17.52 28.28
C LEU A 146 -6.09 -18.51 29.15
N GLY A 147 -6.15 -19.78 28.75
CA GLY A 147 -6.75 -20.86 29.53
C GLY A 147 -6.04 -21.10 30.86
N ARG A 148 -4.70 -21.03 30.89
CA ARG A 148 -3.91 -21.10 32.14
C ARG A 148 -4.23 -19.92 33.07
N LEU A 149 -4.31 -18.69 32.55
CA LEU A 149 -4.73 -17.52 33.33
C LEU A 149 -6.13 -17.74 33.93
N GLY A 150 -7.09 -18.15 33.11
CA GLY A 150 -8.45 -18.50 33.56
C GLY A 150 -8.45 -19.53 34.68
N SER A 151 -7.68 -20.62 34.53
CA SER A 151 -7.58 -21.70 35.51
C SER A 151 -7.05 -21.26 36.89
N VAL A 152 -6.22 -20.20 36.94
CA VAL A 152 -5.75 -19.61 38.20
C VAL A 152 -6.79 -18.65 38.77
N ILE A 153 -7.39 -17.79 37.93
CA ILE A 153 -8.46 -16.85 38.35
C ILE A 153 -9.67 -17.57 38.95
N THR A 154 -9.99 -18.78 38.46
CA THR A 154 -11.08 -19.63 38.98
C THR A 154 -10.70 -20.41 40.25
N ARG A 155 -9.42 -20.47 40.63
CA ARG A 155 -8.92 -21.16 41.83
C ARG A 155 -8.52 -20.20 42.96
N SER A 156 -8.21 -18.94 42.65
CA SER A 156 -8.02 -17.88 43.66
C SER A 156 -9.32 -17.52 44.38
N SER A 157 -9.21 -17.22 45.69
CA SER A 157 -10.30 -16.65 46.50
C SER A 157 -10.82 -15.32 45.92
N GLU A 158 -12.08 -14.97 46.18
CA GLU A 158 -12.69 -13.76 45.59
C GLU A 158 -11.97 -12.45 46.00
N ASP A 159 -11.51 -12.40 47.25
CA ASP A 159 -10.84 -11.23 47.86
C ASP A 159 -9.38 -11.05 47.45
N ASP A 160 -8.79 -12.04 46.78
CA ASP A 160 -7.38 -12.06 46.38
C ASP A 160 -7.02 -10.89 45.42
N PRO A 161 -6.08 -9.99 45.78
CA PRO A 161 -5.58 -8.95 44.88
C PRO A 161 -4.96 -9.51 43.58
N LEU A 162 -4.39 -10.71 43.61
CA LEU A 162 -3.83 -11.37 42.43
C LEU A 162 -4.91 -11.74 41.42
N ARG A 163 -6.05 -12.31 41.88
CA ARG A 163 -7.24 -12.59 41.05
C ARG A 163 -7.69 -11.36 40.28
N ARG A 164 -7.77 -10.20 40.93
CA ARG A 164 -8.18 -8.93 40.30
C ARG A 164 -7.19 -8.46 39.22
N ARG A 165 -5.88 -8.61 39.45
CA ARG A 165 -4.83 -8.27 38.46
C ARG A 165 -4.84 -9.23 37.27
N LEU A 166 -4.90 -10.53 37.53
CA LEU A 166 -4.95 -11.57 36.50
C LEU A 166 -6.22 -11.44 35.64
N ALA A 167 -7.37 -11.14 36.23
CA ALA A 167 -8.61 -10.93 35.47
C ALA A 167 -8.56 -9.72 34.54
N ALA A 168 -7.95 -8.60 34.97
CA ALA A 168 -7.73 -7.44 34.10
C ALA A 168 -6.77 -7.75 32.95
N LEU A 169 -5.65 -8.45 33.23
CA LEU A 169 -4.71 -8.88 32.20
C LEU A 169 -5.34 -9.86 31.21
N LEU A 170 -6.11 -10.85 31.69
CA LEU A 170 -6.85 -11.78 30.84
C LEU A 170 -7.87 -11.06 29.95
N ALA A 171 -8.65 -10.12 30.50
CA ALA A 171 -9.64 -9.36 29.74
C ALA A 171 -9.01 -8.58 28.58
N VAL A 172 -7.89 -7.89 28.82
CA VAL A 172 -7.17 -7.13 27.78
C VAL A 172 -6.55 -8.08 26.75
N LEU A 173 -5.93 -9.18 27.17
CA LEU A 173 -5.30 -10.14 26.25
C LEU A 173 -6.32 -10.93 25.41
N VAL A 174 -7.53 -11.21 25.93
CA VAL A 174 -8.63 -11.80 25.15
C VAL A 174 -9.20 -10.78 24.15
N ALA A 175 -9.39 -9.53 24.55
CA ALA A 175 -9.86 -8.48 23.64
C ALA A 175 -8.89 -8.27 22.47
N PHE A 176 -7.60 -8.22 22.77
CA PHE A 176 -6.50 -8.19 21.80
C PHE A 176 -6.53 -9.42 20.86
N ALA A 177 -6.63 -10.64 21.41
CA ALA A 177 -6.72 -11.86 20.61
C ALA A 177 -7.95 -11.89 19.68
N ILE A 178 -9.08 -11.30 20.11
CA ILE A 178 -10.29 -11.14 19.29
C ILE A 178 -10.11 -10.05 18.24
N HIS A 179 -9.44 -8.94 18.55
CA HIS A 179 -9.18 -7.87 17.59
C HIS A 179 -8.32 -8.35 16.41
N SER A 180 -7.35 -9.23 16.67
CA SER A 180 -6.47 -9.83 15.65
C SER A 180 -7.18 -10.77 14.66
N LEU A 181 -8.49 -11.02 14.82
CA LEU A 181 -9.34 -11.68 13.81
C LEU A 181 -9.79 -10.73 12.68
N VAL A 182 -9.69 -9.41 12.90
CA VAL A 182 -10.22 -8.37 12.00
C VAL A 182 -9.25 -7.19 11.77
N ASP A 183 -8.06 -7.26 12.37
CA ASP A 183 -7.02 -6.24 12.28
C ASP A 183 -5.62 -6.82 12.59
N LEU A 184 -4.59 -5.98 12.55
CA LEU A 184 -3.17 -6.37 12.46
C LEU A 184 -2.34 -6.02 13.70
N ASP A 185 -2.84 -6.30 14.91
CA ASP A 185 -2.29 -5.76 16.17
C ASP A 185 -0.78 -6.00 16.39
N TRP A 186 -0.20 -7.04 15.76
CA TRP A 186 1.22 -7.38 15.89
C TRP A 186 2.15 -6.72 14.86
N SER A 187 1.61 -6.20 13.75
CA SER A 187 2.41 -5.54 12.71
C SER A 187 2.94 -4.17 13.15
N PHE A 188 2.23 -3.51 14.08
CA PHE A 188 2.61 -2.23 14.66
C PHE A 188 3.55 -2.44 15.87
N PRO A 189 4.83 -2.03 15.82
CA PRO A 189 5.80 -2.35 16.87
C PRO A 189 5.41 -1.86 18.27
N ALA A 190 4.75 -0.71 18.37
CA ALA A 190 4.26 -0.17 19.64
C ALA A 190 3.17 -1.06 20.27
N VAL A 191 2.27 -1.61 19.46
CA VAL A 191 1.17 -2.47 19.92
C VAL A 191 1.70 -3.86 20.28
N ALA A 192 2.60 -4.42 19.46
CA ALA A 192 3.33 -5.65 19.78
C ALA A 192 4.14 -5.55 21.08
N LEU A 193 4.80 -4.42 21.35
CA LEU A 193 5.54 -4.17 22.59
C LEU A 193 4.62 -4.11 23.81
N VAL A 194 3.44 -3.47 23.70
CA VAL A 194 2.42 -3.46 24.75
C VAL A 194 1.90 -4.88 25.01
N ALA A 195 1.57 -5.64 23.98
CA ALA A 195 1.12 -7.02 24.10
C ALA A 195 2.18 -7.92 24.78
N ALA A 196 3.45 -7.84 24.35
CA ALA A 196 4.56 -8.56 24.96
C ALA A 196 4.77 -8.17 26.45
N THR A 197 4.59 -6.89 26.79
CA THR A 197 4.67 -6.40 28.18
C THR A 197 3.53 -6.97 29.04
N LEU A 198 2.30 -6.97 28.54
CA LEU A 198 1.13 -7.53 29.23
C LEU A 198 1.24 -9.05 29.41
N LEU A 199 1.70 -9.78 28.39
CA LEU A 199 2.03 -11.21 28.47
C LEU A 199 3.13 -11.47 29.51
N GLY A 200 4.17 -10.62 29.55
CA GLY A 200 5.26 -10.68 30.52
C GLY A 200 4.77 -10.53 31.97
N LEU A 201 3.97 -9.50 32.24
CA LEU A 201 3.34 -9.25 33.54
C LEU A 201 2.41 -10.40 33.97
N ALA A 202 1.59 -10.90 33.05
CA ALA A 202 0.71 -12.05 33.30
C ALA A 202 1.50 -13.33 33.61
N ASN A 203 2.57 -13.62 32.86
CA ASN A 203 3.48 -14.74 33.13
C ASN A 203 4.24 -14.58 34.45
N ALA A 204 4.63 -13.36 34.85
CA ALA A 204 5.27 -13.09 36.13
C ALA A 204 4.34 -13.42 37.32
N HIS A 205 3.03 -13.22 37.16
CA HIS A 205 2.02 -13.62 38.14
C HIS A 205 1.63 -15.11 38.10
N LEU A 206 1.86 -15.80 36.97
CA LEU A 206 1.66 -17.26 36.82
C LEU A 206 2.83 -18.12 37.32
N ARG A 207 3.93 -17.50 37.73
CA ARG A 207 5.09 -18.14 38.37
C ARG A 207 5.05 -17.80 39.85
N GLY A 208 5.01 -18.83 40.71
CA GLY A 208 5.31 -18.64 42.13
C GLY A 208 6.72 -18.06 42.31
N ARG A 209 6.97 -17.40 43.45
CA ARG A 209 8.34 -16.95 43.81
C ARG A 209 9.29 -18.15 43.66
N PRO A 210 10.37 -18.05 42.86
CA PRO A 210 11.27 -19.17 42.64
C PRO A 210 12.03 -19.49 43.94
N SER A 211 11.58 -20.51 44.65
CA SER A 211 12.13 -20.99 45.94
C SER A 211 13.38 -21.88 45.78
N GLY A 212 13.96 -21.93 44.59
CA GLY A 212 15.14 -22.74 44.28
C GLY A 212 16.12 -22.00 43.38
N HIS A 213 17.39 -22.38 43.47
CA HIS A 213 18.46 -21.87 42.61
C HIS A 213 18.13 -22.15 41.15
N VAL A 214 17.82 -21.10 40.38
CA VAL A 214 17.67 -21.22 38.91
C VAL A 214 19.02 -21.64 38.34
N PRO A 215 19.14 -22.83 37.69
CA PRO A 215 20.42 -23.30 37.19
C PRO A 215 21.06 -22.27 36.26
N ARG A 216 22.36 -22.02 36.42
CA ARG A 216 23.14 -21.06 35.62
C ARG A 216 23.44 -21.63 34.22
N ALA A 217 22.39 -22.02 33.49
CA ALA A 217 22.39 -22.36 32.08
C ALA A 217 22.61 -21.09 31.22
N ARG A 218 23.77 -20.46 31.43
CA ARG A 218 24.20 -19.21 30.79
C ARG A 218 24.33 -19.36 29.28
N ALA A 219 24.77 -20.53 28.81
CA ALA A 219 24.99 -20.83 27.39
C ALA A 219 23.73 -20.58 26.54
N TRP A 220 22.60 -21.26 26.79
CA TRP A 220 21.41 -21.07 25.94
C TRP A 220 20.86 -19.64 26.01
N ARG A 221 21.02 -18.94 27.14
CA ARG A 221 20.61 -17.53 27.26
C ARG A 221 21.51 -16.62 26.42
N ALA A 222 22.83 -16.84 26.45
CA ALA A 222 23.77 -16.13 25.59
C ALA A 222 23.49 -16.43 24.11
N CYS A 223 23.28 -17.70 23.74
CA CYS A 223 22.91 -18.09 22.38
C CYS A 223 21.59 -17.45 21.93
N LEU A 224 20.57 -17.41 22.79
CA LEU A 224 19.29 -16.76 22.48
C LEU A 224 19.44 -15.24 22.34
N ILE A 225 20.21 -14.58 23.22
CA ILE A 225 20.49 -13.15 23.11
C ILE A 225 21.27 -12.84 21.82
N LEU A 226 22.29 -13.64 21.48
CA LEU A 226 23.06 -13.49 20.25
C LEU A 226 22.19 -13.74 19.01
N LEU A 227 21.31 -14.75 19.03
CA LEU A 227 20.34 -15.02 17.97
C LEU A 227 19.38 -13.84 17.77
N LEU A 228 18.83 -13.30 18.87
CA LEU A 228 17.94 -12.14 18.83
C LEU A 228 18.66 -10.88 18.34
N VAL A 229 19.89 -10.62 18.79
CA VAL A 229 20.71 -9.49 18.32
C VAL A 229 21.05 -9.64 16.83
N ALA A 230 21.41 -10.84 16.36
CA ALA A 230 21.67 -11.11 14.94
C ALA A 230 20.39 -10.93 14.09
N ALA A 231 19.25 -11.45 14.56
CA ALA A 231 17.96 -11.28 13.89
C ALA A 231 17.51 -9.82 13.85
N SER A 232 17.68 -9.06 14.94
CA SER A 232 17.41 -7.62 14.98
C SER A 232 18.36 -6.84 14.06
N GLY A 233 19.64 -7.22 13.98
CA GLY A 233 20.61 -6.62 13.06
C GLY A 233 20.23 -6.84 11.59
N LEU A 234 19.81 -8.05 11.23
CA LEU A 234 19.33 -8.39 9.89
C LEU A 234 17.98 -7.73 9.55
N ALA A 235 17.08 -7.61 10.52
CA ALA A 235 15.82 -6.87 10.35
C ALA A 235 16.08 -5.37 10.13
N LEU A 236 17.00 -4.78 10.90
CA LEU A 236 17.39 -3.38 10.78
C LEU A 236 18.14 -3.10 9.47
N SER A 237 19.03 -3.99 9.02
CA SER A 237 19.72 -3.84 7.72
C SER A 237 18.74 -3.96 6.56
N ARG A 238 17.78 -4.89 6.61
CA ARG A 238 16.69 -5.00 5.63
C ARG A 238 15.80 -3.76 5.63
N TYR A 239 15.42 -3.25 6.80
CA TYR A 239 14.62 -2.03 6.92
C TYR A 239 15.34 -0.82 6.32
N TYR A 240 16.60 -0.58 6.71
CA TYR A 240 17.39 0.54 6.21
C TYR A 240 17.68 0.41 4.70
N ALA A 241 17.87 -0.82 4.18
CA ALA A 241 17.94 -1.05 2.74
C ALA A 241 16.65 -0.62 2.02
N THR A 242 15.46 -0.91 2.57
CA THR A 242 14.19 -0.43 2.02
C THR A 242 14.08 1.10 2.05
N THR A 243 14.56 1.77 3.11
CA THR A 243 14.64 3.25 3.17
C THR A 243 15.52 3.81 2.05
N LEU A 244 16.69 3.20 1.82
CA LEU A 244 17.62 3.60 0.76
C LEU A 244 17.02 3.36 -0.65
N VAL A 245 16.19 2.33 -0.84
CA VAL A 245 15.40 2.16 -2.09
C VAL A 245 14.37 3.26 -2.27
N ALA A 246 13.68 3.68 -1.20
CA ALA A 246 12.72 4.79 -1.26
C ALA A 246 13.40 6.12 -1.64
N TRP A 247 14.59 6.41 -1.08
CA TRP A 247 15.41 7.56 -1.46
C TRP A 247 15.93 7.45 -2.90
N GLY A 248 16.38 6.27 -3.33
CA GLY A 248 16.80 6.05 -4.72
C GLY A 248 15.66 6.26 -5.73
N ARG A 249 14.44 5.81 -5.41
CA ARG A 249 13.23 6.07 -6.20
C ARG A 249 12.89 7.57 -6.25
N LEU A 250 13.01 8.28 -5.12
CA LEU A 250 12.77 9.73 -5.05
C LEU A 250 13.77 10.50 -5.92
N ALA A 251 15.07 10.21 -5.79
CA ALA A 251 16.12 10.80 -6.63
C ALA A 251 15.85 10.55 -8.13
N LEU A 252 15.40 9.34 -8.50
CA LEU A 252 15.06 9.03 -9.88
C LEU A 252 13.84 9.83 -10.40
N SER A 253 12.82 10.06 -9.56
CA SER A 253 11.63 10.83 -9.93
C SER A 253 11.91 12.34 -10.18
N VAL A 254 13.03 12.86 -9.68
CA VAL A 254 13.51 14.22 -9.97
C VAL A 254 14.67 14.25 -10.99
N GLY A 255 14.98 13.11 -11.63
CA GLY A 255 16.00 12.98 -12.67
C GLY A 255 17.45 12.83 -12.17
N ASP A 256 17.69 12.79 -10.86
CA ASP A 256 19.02 12.57 -10.28
C ASP A 256 19.39 11.07 -10.29
N THR A 257 19.74 10.58 -11.47
CA THR A 257 20.23 9.22 -11.72
C THR A 257 21.48 8.89 -10.91
N ALA A 258 22.36 9.87 -10.67
CA ALA A 258 23.61 9.66 -9.94
C ALA A 258 23.36 9.41 -8.45
N SER A 259 22.44 10.15 -7.81
CA SER A 259 22.03 9.89 -6.42
C SER A 259 21.20 8.61 -6.32
N ALA A 260 20.33 8.34 -7.30
CA ALA A 260 19.60 7.08 -7.37
C ALA A 260 20.54 5.88 -7.40
N GLU A 261 21.58 5.89 -8.24
CA GLU A 261 22.58 4.81 -8.29
C GLU A 261 23.29 4.61 -6.96
N ARG A 262 23.75 5.69 -6.30
CA ARG A 262 24.47 5.60 -5.03
C ARG A 262 23.62 4.95 -3.94
N GLU A 263 22.38 5.41 -3.76
CA GLU A 263 21.52 4.91 -2.69
C GLU A 263 21.02 3.48 -2.97
N LEU A 264 20.72 3.13 -4.23
CA LEU A 264 20.37 1.75 -4.59
C LEU A 264 21.57 0.79 -4.45
N THR A 265 22.79 1.25 -4.75
CA THR A 265 24.02 0.48 -4.52
C THR A 265 24.37 0.37 -3.03
N ARG A 266 23.93 1.30 -2.18
CA ARG A 266 23.97 1.14 -0.71
C ARG A 266 22.92 0.13 -0.24
N ALA A 267 21.70 0.19 -0.74
CA ALA A 267 20.64 -0.78 -0.44
C ALA A 267 21.06 -2.22 -0.76
N LEU A 268 21.64 -2.45 -1.96
CA LEU A 268 22.12 -3.77 -2.38
C LEU A 268 23.30 -4.31 -1.57
N ARG A 269 24.11 -3.45 -0.96
CA ARG A 269 25.18 -3.89 -0.02
C ARG A 269 24.63 -4.33 1.34
N LEU A 270 23.46 -3.84 1.74
CA LEU A 270 22.79 -4.19 3.00
C LEU A 270 21.77 -5.33 2.84
N ASN A 271 21.18 -5.45 1.65
CA ASN A 271 20.27 -6.52 1.26
C ASN A 271 20.53 -6.95 -0.21
N PRO A 272 21.49 -7.85 -0.45
CA PRO A 272 21.81 -8.36 -1.79
C PRO A 272 20.66 -9.13 -2.48
N LEU A 273 19.63 -9.52 -1.73
CA LEU A 273 18.42 -10.21 -2.23
C LEU A 273 17.21 -9.26 -2.36
N GLY A 274 17.41 -7.95 -2.23
CA GLY A 274 16.38 -6.95 -2.46
C GLY A 274 16.04 -6.83 -3.95
N PHE A 275 15.06 -7.59 -4.44
CA PHE A 275 14.63 -7.51 -5.84
C PHE A 275 14.15 -6.09 -6.23
N SER A 276 13.45 -5.38 -5.33
CA SER A 276 13.03 -3.99 -5.58
C SER A 276 14.22 -3.03 -5.77
N ALA A 277 15.33 -3.23 -5.06
CA ALA A 277 16.54 -2.43 -5.28
C ALA A 277 17.15 -2.68 -6.68
N HIS A 278 17.10 -3.92 -7.17
CA HIS A 278 17.46 -4.24 -8.55
C HIS A 278 16.49 -3.60 -9.55
N GLN A 279 15.18 -3.61 -9.27
CA GLN A 279 14.18 -3.03 -10.17
C GLN A 279 14.44 -1.55 -10.46
N TRP A 280 14.66 -0.76 -9.41
CA TRP A 280 14.97 0.66 -9.57
C TRP A 280 16.35 0.89 -10.19
N LEU A 281 17.34 0.03 -9.89
CA LEU A 281 18.68 0.16 -10.47
C LEU A 281 18.71 -0.14 -11.98
N ALA A 282 17.88 -1.06 -12.48
CA ALA A 282 17.70 -1.26 -13.92
C ALA A 282 17.11 -0.01 -14.60
N ARG A 283 16.13 0.64 -13.96
CA ARG A 283 15.55 1.91 -14.47
C ARG A 283 16.56 3.06 -14.45
N VAL A 284 17.42 3.14 -13.43
CA VAL A 284 18.57 4.07 -13.42
C VAL A 284 19.49 3.80 -14.62
N ARG A 285 19.91 2.55 -14.82
CA ARG A 285 20.80 2.16 -15.93
C ARG A 285 20.23 2.53 -17.31
N LEU A 286 18.93 2.28 -17.53
CA LEU A 286 18.24 2.68 -18.76
C LEU A 286 18.28 4.21 -18.97
N LEU A 287 17.98 5.00 -17.93
CA LEU A 287 18.04 6.47 -17.99
C LEU A 287 19.47 7.00 -18.18
N SER A 288 20.47 6.32 -17.63
CA SER A 288 21.90 6.55 -17.90
C SER A 288 22.38 6.01 -19.26
N ARG A 289 21.47 5.52 -20.12
CA ARG A 289 21.72 4.91 -21.44
C ARG A 289 22.56 3.63 -21.44
N ASP A 290 22.83 3.03 -20.27
CA ASP A 290 23.39 1.68 -20.17
C ASP A 290 22.29 0.61 -20.27
N LEU A 291 21.83 0.40 -21.51
CA LEU A 291 20.80 -0.57 -21.84
C LEU A 291 21.20 -2.02 -21.49
N GLN A 292 22.47 -2.40 -21.65
CA GLN A 292 22.91 -3.77 -21.39
C GLN A 292 23.02 -4.04 -19.88
N GLY A 293 23.52 -3.08 -19.10
CA GLY A 293 23.46 -3.13 -17.64
C GLY A 293 22.02 -3.13 -17.12
N ALA A 294 21.12 -2.36 -17.73
CA ALA A 294 19.70 -2.35 -17.38
C ALA A 294 19.05 -3.74 -17.57
N VAL A 295 19.26 -4.37 -18.73
CA VAL A 295 18.86 -5.76 -19.01
C VAL A 295 19.44 -6.73 -17.97
N ALA A 296 20.75 -6.67 -17.72
CA ALA A 296 21.42 -7.61 -16.81
C ALA A 296 20.92 -7.52 -15.36
N ILE A 297 20.59 -6.31 -14.90
CA ILE A 297 20.05 -6.06 -13.55
C ILE A 297 18.57 -6.45 -13.45
N ALA A 298 17.74 -6.18 -14.47
CA ALA A 298 16.35 -6.63 -14.50
C ALA A 298 16.25 -8.17 -14.53
N GLU A 299 17.10 -8.84 -15.31
CA GLU A 299 17.22 -10.30 -15.31
C GLU A 299 17.72 -10.85 -13.96
N ARG A 300 18.54 -10.10 -13.20
CA ARG A 300 18.87 -10.47 -11.81
C ARG A 300 17.67 -10.30 -10.87
N ALA A 301 16.82 -9.28 -11.05
CA ALA A 301 15.58 -9.14 -10.29
C ALA A 301 14.65 -10.35 -10.51
N VAL A 302 14.45 -10.78 -11.77
CA VAL A 302 13.67 -11.98 -12.12
C VAL A 302 14.25 -13.26 -11.49
N ARG A 303 15.59 -13.43 -11.47
CA ARG A 303 16.20 -14.60 -10.81
C ARG A 303 16.03 -14.62 -9.29
N ILE A 304 15.91 -13.46 -8.64
CA ILE A 304 15.68 -13.35 -7.19
C ILE A 304 14.19 -13.53 -6.86
N ALA A 305 13.30 -12.99 -7.69
CA ALA A 305 11.84 -13.03 -7.50
C ALA A 305 11.10 -13.55 -8.75
N PRO A 306 11.23 -14.85 -9.11
CA PRO A 306 10.64 -15.44 -10.32
C PRO A 306 9.12 -15.60 -10.29
N SER A 307 8.48 -15.13 -9.21
CA SER A 307 7.03 -15.08 -9.00
C SER A 307 6.48 -13.65 -8.87
N ASP A 308 7.32 -12.63 -8.94
CA ASP A 308 6.92 -11.23 -8.90
C ASP A 308 6.62 -10.72 -10.33
N PRO A 309 5.37 -10.35 -10.64
CA PRO A 309 5.00 -9.84 -11.96
C PRO A 309 5.69 -8.51 -12.28
N ASN A 310 6.10 -7.73 -11.27
CA ASN A 310 6.75 -6.44 -11.48
C ASN A 310 8.19 -6.62 -12.02
N SER A 311 8.94 -7.58 -11.48
CA SER A 311 10.25 -8.00 -11.99
C SER A 311 10.15 -8.56 -13.41
N LEU A 312 9.13 -9.37 -13.69
CA LEU A 312 8.89 -9.96 -15.02
C LEU A 312 8.55 -8.89 -16.06
N HIS A 313 7.60 -7.98 -15.75
CA HIS A 313 7.27 -6.83 -16.60
C HIS A 313 8.49 -5.94 -16.85
N LEU A 314 9.30 -5.65 -15.82
CA LEU A 314 10.50 -4.83 -15.96
C LEU A 314 11.54 -5.48 -16.90
N ALA A 315 11.74 -6.80 -16.84
CA ALA A 315 12.58 -7.49 -17.81
C ALA A 315 12.00 -7.41 -19.24
N GLY A 316 10.67 -7.36 -19.36
CA GLY A 316 9.97 -6.99 -20.60
C GLY A 316 10.30 -5.58 -21.09
N GLU A 317 10.18 -4.57 -20.22
CA GLU A 317 10.54 -3.17 -20.52
C GLU A 317 11.99 -3.04 -21.01
N MET A 318 12.95 -3.70 -20.32
CA MET A 318 14.36 -3.65 -20.72
C MET A 318 14.65 -4.44 -22.02
N ALA A 319 13.87 -5.47 -22.32
CA ALA A 319 13.98 -6.21 -23.59
C ALA A 319 13.37 -5.44 -24.77
N ALA A 320 12.23 -4.76 -24.56
CA ALA A 320 11.58 -3.87 -25.52
C ALA A 320 12.46 -2.66 -25.85
N ALA A 321 13.04 -2.01 -24.83
CA ALA A 321 14.03 -0.95 -24.99
C ALA A 321 15.32 -1.41 -25.73
N ALA A 322 15.57 -2.73 -25.78
CA ALA A 322 16.65 -3.33 -26.56
C ALA A 322 16.22 -3.86 -27.94
N GLY A 323 15.00 -3.55 -28.40
CA GLY A 323 14.45 -4.02 -29.68
C GLY A 323 14.21 -5.53 -29.77
N ARG A 324 14.32 -6.26 -28.66
CA ARG A 324 14.14 -7.73 -28.61
C ARG A 324 12.69 -8.08 -28.30
N TRP A 325 11.79 -7.74 -29.21
CA TRP A 325 10.34 -7.83 -29.02
C TRP A 325 9.86 -9.22 -28.61
N ASP A 326 10.42 -10.31 -29.16
CA ASP A 326 10.05 -11.67 -28.76
C ASP A 326 10.38 -11.99 -27.30
N VAL A 327 11.53 -11.52 -26.83
CA VAL A 327 11.96 -11.67 -25.42
C VAL A 327 11.10 -10.78 -24.52
N ALA A 328 10.76 -9.57 -24.98
CA ALA A 328 9.88 -8.66 -24.26
C ALA A 328 8.48 -9.26 -24.08
N GLU A 329 7.89 -9.76 -25.16
CA GLU A 329 6.57 -10.39 -25.15
C GLU A 329 6.53 -11.63 -24.22
N ALA A 330 7.55 -12.50 -24.28
CA ALA A 330 7.63 -13.66 -23.38
C ALA A 330 7.72 -13.24 -21.90
N ARG A 331 8.41 -12.13 -21.59
CA ARG A 331 8.51 -11.56 -20.25
C ARG A 331 7.21 -10.87 -19.80
N PHE A 332 6.53 -10.14 -20.68
CA PHE A 332 5.23 -9.53 -20.39
C PHE A 332 4.10 -10.57 -20.24
N ARG A 333 4.06 -11.61 -21.08
CA ARG A 333 3.14 -12.75 -20.92
C ARG A 333 3.35 -13.41 -19.56
N SER A 334 4.61 -13.67 -19.19
CA SER A 334 4.95 -14.17 -17.85
C SER A 334 4.46 -13.27 -16.72
N ALA A 335 4.39 -11.94 -16.90
CA ALA A 335 3.84 -11.02 -15.90
C ALA A 335 2.31 -11.09 -15.83
N VAL A 336 1.64 -11.16 -16.99
CA VAL A 336 0.19 -11.36 -17.12
C VAL A 336 -0.23 -12.68 -16.48
N ASP A 337 0.42 -13.80 -16.82
CA ASP A 337 0.11 -15.14 -16.30
C ASP A 337 0.18 -15.23 -14.76
N ARG A 338 1.05 -14.42 -14.14
CA ARG A 338 1.22 -14.37 -12.67
C ARG A 338 0.26 -13.39 -11.98
N ALA A 339 -0.30 -12.42 -12.69
CA ALA A 339 -1.07 -11.34 -12.08
C ALA A 339 -2.14 -10.73 -13.01
N PRO A 340 -3.03 -11.54 -13.62
CA PRO A 340 -3.87 -11.09 -14.73
C PRO A 340 -4.95 -10.07 -14.34
N PHE A 341 -5.15 -9.82 -13.04
CA PHE A 341 -6.08 -8.83 -12.50
C PHE A 341 -5.39 -7.69 -11.72
N SER A 342 -4.05 -7.65 -11.67
CA SER A 342 -3.33 -6.69 -10.81
C SER A 342 -3.26 -5.28 -11.43
N GLN A 343 -2.69 -5.16 -12.63
CA GLN A 343 -2.36 -3.87 -13.27
C GLN A 343 -2.47 -3.97 -14.80
N LEU A 344 -3.18 -3.04 -15.46
CA LEU A 344 -3.37 -3.06 -16.92
C LEU A 344 -2.05 -2.99 -17.71
N ARG A 345 -1.02 -2.32 -17.16
CA ARG A 345 0.28 -2.18 -17.83
C ARG A 345 0.94 -3.51 -18.21
N PHE A 346 0.63 -4.61 -17.52
CA PHE A 346 1.12 -5.95 -17.87
C PHE A 346 0.59 -6.40 -19.24
N TYR A 347 -0.69 -6.16 -19.53
CA TYR A 347 -1.24 -6.35 -20.88
C TYR A 347 -0.73 -5.29 -21.85
N ALA A 348 -0.55 -4.04 -21.41
CA ALA A 348 -0.09 -2.99 -22.32
C ALA A 348 1.29 -3.29 -22.94
N GLY A 349 2.24 -3.74 -22.11
CA GLY A 349 3.54 -4.20 -22.59
C GLY A 349 3.44 -5.47 -23.45
N LEU A 350 2.56 -6.40 -23.10
CA LEU A 350 2.32 -7.63 -23.88
C LEU A 350 1.79 -7.32 -25.29
N VAL A 351 0.77 -6.45 -25.39
CA VAL A 351 0.16 -6.05 -26.66
C VAL A 351 1.15 -5.27 -27.52
N GLU A 352 1.87 -4.28 -26.97
CA GLU A 352 2.86 -3.53 -27.73
C GLU A 352 4.01 -4.44 -28.21
N ALA A 353 4.50 -5.36 -27.38
CA ALA A 353 5.56 -6.28 -27.77
C ALA A 353 5.12 -7.26 -28.86
N ALA A 354 3.89 -7.77 -28.80
CA ALA A 354 3.33 -8.66 -29.83
C ALA A 354 3.07 -7.91 -31.15
N ASP A 355 2.52 -6.69 -31.11
CA ASP A 355 2.34 -5.80 -32.28
C ASP A 355 3.68 -5.55 -32.99
N ARG A 356 4.72 -5.20 -32.21
CA ARG A 356 6.08 -4.94 -32.74
C ARG A 356 6.84 -6.21 -33.18
N ALA A 357 6.44 -7.38 -32.69
CA ALA A 357 6.93 -8.68 -33.17
C ALA A 357 6.18 -9.18 -34.43
N GLY A 358 5.22 -8.41 -34.96
CA GLY A 358 4.38 -8.82 -36.09
C GLY A 358 3.32 -9.87 -35.76
N ARG A 359 3.09 -10.12 -34.46
CA ARG A 359 2.19 -11.17 -33.94
C ARG A 359 0.85 -10.58 -33.53
N ALA A 360 0.18 -10.01 -34.53
CA ALA A 360 -1.07 -9.26 -34.39
C ALA A 360 -2.24 -10.11 -33.84
N ALA A 361 -2.25 -11.43 -34.07
CA ALA A 361 -3.28 -12.32 -33.52
C ALA A 361 -3.14 -12.46 -31.98
N GLU A 362 -1.92 -12.69 -31.49
CA GLU A 362 -1.61 -12.75 -30.06
C GLU A 362 -1.76 -11.38 -29.39
N ALA A 363 -1.41 -10.30 -30.09
CA ALA A 363 -1.63 -8.93 -29.63
C ALA A 363 -3.13 -8.63 -29.48
N ARG A 364 -3.94 -9.01 -30.47
CA ARG A 364 -5.40 -8.86 -30.44
C ARG A 364 -6.05 -9.66 -29.31
N TRP A 365 -5.71 -10.94 -29.15
CA TRP A 365 -6.20 -11.76 -28.05
C TRP A 365 -5.84 -11.15 -26.68
N SER A 366 -4.60 -10.64 -26.56
CA SER A 366 -4.13 -9.97 -25.33
C SER A 366 -4.88 -8.66 -25.06
N TYR A 367 -5.28 -7.91 -26.10
CA TYR A 367 -6.13 -6.73 -25.98
C TYR A 367 -7.58 -7.07 -25.59
N GLU A 368 -8.16 -8.13 -26.18
CA GLU A 368 -9.52 -8.58 -25.86
C GLU A 368 -9.61 -9.02 -24.38
N GLN A 369 -8.61 -9.75 -23.86
CA GLN A 369 -8.48 -10.04 -22.42
C GLN A 369 -8.25 -8.79 -21.56
N ALA A 370 -7.46 -7.82 -22.03
CA ALA A 370 -7.24 -6.57 -21.33
C ALA A 370 -8.54 -5.75 -21.17
N VAL A 371 -9.38 -5.69 -22.21
CA VAL A 371 -10.68 -4.99 -22.19
C VAL A 371 -11.71 -5.72 -21.34
N GLU A 372 -11.73 -7.05 -21.32
CA GLU A 372 -12.60 -7.84 -20.43
C GLU A 372 -12.32 -7.55 -18.95
N ILE A 373 -11.04 -7.48 -18.58
CA ILE A 373 -10.61 -7.29 -17.19
C ILE A 373 -10.57 -5.81 -16.81
N PHE A 374 -10.15 -4.92 -17.69
CA PHE A 374 -10.01 -3.47 -17.47
C PHE A 374 -10.89 -2.70 -18.48
N SER A 375 -12.21 -2.91 -18.40
CA SER A 375 -13.17 -2.31 -19.32
C SER A 375 -13.19 -0.77 -19.27
N PRO A 376 -13.68 -0.06 -20.30
CA PRO A 376 -13.74 1.40 -20.33
C PRO A 376 -14.44 2.00 -19.10
N GLU A 377 -15.55 1.39 -18.68
CA GLU A 377 -16.34 1.80 -17.51
C GLU A 377 -15.56 1.59 -16.21
N ARG A 378 -14.72 0.55 -16.17
CA ARG A 378 -13.87 0.21 -15.03
C ARG A 378 -12.66 1.12 -14.92
N VAL A 379 -11.99 1.51 -16.02
CA VAL A 379 -10.85 2.46 -15.97
C VAL A 379 -11.29 3.92 -15.76
N LEU A 380 -12.57 4.24 -16.00
CA LEU A 380 -13.19 5.54 -15.72
C LEU A 380 -13.92 5.62 -14.36
N SER A 381 -13.91 4.53 -13.59
CA SER A 381 -14.56 4.45 -12.27
C SER A 381 -13.91 5.38 -11.24
N GLU A 382 -14.62 5.68 -10.15
CA GLU A 382 -14.04 6.48 -9.06
C GLU A 382 -12.82 5.76 -8.46
N GLU A 383 -12.89 4.44 -8.23
CA GLU A 383 -11.80 3.64 -7.71
C GLU A 383 -10.56 3.67 -8.63
N ALA A 384 -10.74 3.54 -9.95
CA ALA A 384 -9.64 3.61 -10.91
C ALA A 384 -9.00 4.99 -10.94
N ARG A 385 -9.82 6.06 -10.94
CA ARG A 385 -9.38 7.45 -10.86
C ARG A 385 -8.54 7.73 -9.60
N CYS A 386 -8.79 7.02 -8.49
CA CYS A 386 -8.01 7.15 -7.26
C CYS A 386 -6.75 6.26 -7.22
N LEU A 387 -6.82 5.03 -7.74
CA LEU A 387 -5.81 4.00 -7.50
C LEU A 387 -4.89 3.74 -8.70
N ALA A 388 -5.38 4.00 -9.91
CA ALA A 388 -4.73 3.68 -11.18
C ALA A 388 -5.10 4.68 -12.32
N PRO A 389 -5.00 6.02 -12.13
CA PRO A 389 -5.39 7.00 -13.15
C PRO A 389 -4.55 6.95 -14.46
N GLY A 390 -3.55 6.07 -14.56
CA GLY A 390 -2.85 5.72 -15.80
C GLY A 390 -3.60 4.73 -16.68
N ASP A 391 -4.45 3.87 -16.12
CA ASP A 391 -5.04 2.76 -16.87
C ASP A 391 -5.98 3.25 -17.99
N ARG A 392 -6.63 4.39 -17.83
CA ARG A 392 -7.40 5.03 -18.91
C ARG A 392 -6.55 5.43 -20.13
N TYR A 393 -5.29 5.84 -19.92
CA TYR A 393 -4.36 6.23 -20.99
C TYR A 393 -3.65 5.02 -21.59
N LEU A 394 -3.44 3.97 -20.81
CA LEU A 394 -2.97 2.67 -21.32
C LEU A 394 -4.04 2.02 -22.20
N LEU A 395 -5.29 1.93 -21.72
CA LEU A 395 -6.43 1.47 -22.54
C LEU A 395 -6.68 2.40 -23.74
N ALA A 396 -6.41 3.70 -23.54
CA ALA A 396 -6.12 4.72 -24.54
C ALA A 396 -5.31 4.18 -25.72
N HIS A 397 -4.02 4.00 -25.44
CA HIS A 397 -3.02 3.57 -26.40
C HIS A 397 -3.41 2.23 -27.05
N LEU A 398 -3.83 1.23 -26.27
CA LEU A 398 -4.18 -0.09 -26.79
C LEU A 398 -5.37 -0.08 -27.75
N SER A 399 -6.37 0.77 -27.50
CA SER A 399 -7.51 0.92 -28.42
C SER A 399 -7.06 1.50 -29.78
N ARG A 400 -5.98 2.30 -29.83
CA ARG A 400 -5.38 2.77 -31.08
C ARG A 400 -4.52 1.72 -31.78
N ILE A 401 -3.98 0.75 -31.05
CA ILE A 401 -3.36 -0.43 -31.65
C ILE A 401 -4.45 -1.28 -32.30
N ALA A 402 -5.55 -1.54 -31.59
CA ALA A 402 -6.71 -2.25 -32.12
C ALA A 402 -7.31 -1.59 -33.37
N ALA A 403 -7.47 -0.27 -33.37
CA ALA A 403 -7.96 0.48 -34.53
C ALA A 403 -7.11 0.23 -35.80
N ARG A 404 -5.77 0.13 -35.68
CA ARG A 404 -4.89 -0.18 -36.82
C ARG A 404 -5.16 -1.57 -37.39
N TRP A 405 -5.23 -2.60 -36.56
CA TRP A 405 -5.50 -3.97 -37.04
C TRP A 405 -6.86 -4.05 -37.76
N HIS A 406 -7.88 -3.34 -37.27
CA HIS A 406 -9.18 -3.28 -37.94
C HIS A 406 -9.10 -2.53 -39.28
N ALA A 407 -8.38 -1.40 -39.35
CA ALA A 407 -8.10 -0.69 -40.61
C ALA A 407 -7.37 -1.58 -41.64
N GLU A 408 -6.33 -2.30 -41.19
CA GLU A 408 -5.55 -3.25 -42.00
C GLU A 408 -6.41 -4.43 -42.50
N SER A 409 -7.40 -4.87 -41.71
CA SER A 409 -8.38 -5.88 -42.13
C SER A 409 -9.58 -5.34 -42.93
N GLY A 410 -9.68 -4.02 -43.13
CA GLY A 410 -10.80 -3.36 -43.82
C GLY A 410 -12.09 -3.21 -43.00
N ASP A 411 -12.06 -3.53 -41.70
CA ASP A 411 -13.19 -3.52 -40.77
C ASP A 411 -13.46 -2.11 -40.21
N ARG A 412 -13.88 -1.21 -41.10
CA ARG A 412 -14.16 0.21 -40.77
C ARG A 412 -15.10 0.43 -39.57
N PRO A 413 -16.17 -0.37 -39.36
CA PRO A 413 -17.02 -0.20 -38.18
C PRO A 413 -16.26 -0.41 -36.86
N GLN A 414 -15.36 -1.39 -36.79
CA GLN A 414 -14.54 -1.61 -35.60
C GLN A 414 -13.35 -0.64 -35.52
N GLU A 415 -12.73 -0.27 -36.65
CA GLU A 415 -11.72 0.79 -36.72
C GLU A 415 -12.24 2.08 -36.04
N GLN A 416 -13.42 2.56 -36.46
CA GLN A 416 -14.04 3.75 -35.88
C GLN A 416 -14.39 3.54 -34.40
N LEU A 417 -15.00 2.41 -34.02
CA LEU A 417 -15.37 2.13 -32.63
C LEU A 417 -14.16 2.14 -31.68
N MET A 418 -13.02 1.61 -32.14
CA MET A 418 -11.78 1.59 -31.35
C MET A 418 -11.08 2.96 -31.34
N ALA A 419 -11.20 3.75 -32.41
CA ALA A 419 -10.73 5.13 -32.47
C ALA A 419 -11.55 6.06 -31.53
N ASP A 420 -12.88 6.00 -31.58
CA ASP A 420 -13.79 6.78 -30.73
C ASP A 420 -13.58 6.45 -29.25
N ARG A 421 -13.46 5.14 -28.93
CA ARG A 421 -13.05 4.65 -27.60
C ARG A 421 -11.71 5.26 -27.18
N ALA A 422 -10.74 5.32 -28.10
CA ALA A 422 -9.41 5.84 -27.81
C ALA A 422 -9.37 7.36 -27.62
N GLU A 423 -10.27 8.12 -28.26
CA GLU A 423 -10.40 9.54 -28.01
C GLU A 423 -11.06 9.79 -26.65
N HIS A 424 -12.23 9.17 -26.40
CA HIS A 424 -12.97 9.34 -25.14
C HIS A 424 -12.13 8.97 -23.90
N LEU A 425 -11.44 7.83 -23.93
CA LEU A 425 -10.57 7.40 -22.83
C LEU A 425 -9.35 8.31 -22.63
N ALA A 426 -8.90 9.06 -23.65
CA ALA A 426 -7.77 9.99 -23.57
C ALA A 426 -8.13 11.43 -23.15
N GLN A 427 -9.42 11.79 -23.03
CA GLN A 427 -9.88 13.11 -22.56
C GLN A 427 -9.67 13.24 -21.03
N PRO A 428 -8.98 14.27 -20.50
CA PRO A 428 -8.76 14.42 -19.05
C PRO A 428 -10.04 14.34 -18.20
N ASP A 429 -9.96 13.80 -16.98
CA ASP A 429 -11.13 13.72 -16.09
C ASP A 429 -11.44 15.09 -15.46
N PRO A 430 -12.60 15.73 -15.75
CA PRO A 430 -12.94 17.03 -15.17
C PRO A 430 -13.21 16.97 -13.66
N ARG A 431 -13.35 15.77 -13.07
CA ARG A 431 -13.43 15.55 -11.61
C ARG A 431 -12.06 15.63 -10.92
N GLY A 432 -10.98 15.76 -11.69
CA GLY A 432 -9.61 15.68 -11.21
C GLY A 432 -9.24 14.30 -10.67
N ILE A 433 -8.07 14.22 -10.03
CA ILE A 433 -7.58 13.02 -9.35
C ILE A 433 -8.14 12.98 -7.92
N CYS A 434 -8.20 11.81 -7.30
CA CYS A 434 -8.63 11.70 -5.91
C CYS A 434 -7.53 12.19 -4.96
N ALA A 435 -7.64 13.43 -4.47
CA ALA A 435 -6.76 14.02 -3.45
C ALA A 435 -6.94 13.39 -2.04
N THR A 436 -6.99 12.07 -1.97
CA THR A 436 -7.06 11.22 -0.78
C THR A 436 -5.88 10.26 -0.83
N GLN A 437 -5.10 10.16 0.26
CA GLN A 437 -3.76 9.54 0.27
C GLN A 437 -3.72 8.10 -0.31
N GLY A 438 -3.39 7.99 -1.60
CA GLY A 438 -3.20 6.74 -2.32
C GLY A 438 -1.75 6.24 -2.30
N PRO A 439 -1.50 4.94 -2.52
CA PRO A 439 -0.15 4.38 -2.56
C PRO A 439 0.62 4.84 -3.81
N ARG A 440 1.77 5.52 -3.59
CA ARG A 440 2.62 6.03 -4.68
C ARG A 440 3.21 4.90 -5.54
N GLY A 441 2.71 4.71 -6.76
CA GLY A 441 3.27 3.69 -7.67
C GLY A 441 2.86 3.71 -9.14
N GLN A 442 1.92 4.54 -9.59
CA GLN A 442 1.41 4.54 -10.97
C GLN A 442 1.63 5.91 -11.66
N THR A 443 1.91 5.93 -12.96
CA THR A 443 2.35 7.15 -13.68
C THR A 443 1.51 7.45 -14.93
N SER A 444 0.33 8.02 -14.74
CA SER A 444 -0.27 8.95 -15.71
C SER A 444 0.45 10.31 -15.66
N PRO A 445 0.19 11.22 -16.62
CA PRO A 445 0.46 12.65 -16.46
C PRO A 445 -0.17 13.22 -15.18
N GLU A 446 -1.38 12.75 -14.85
CA GLU A 446 -2.12 13.00 -13.61
C GLU A 446 -1.33 12.55 -12.37
N ALA A 447 -1.06 11.26 -12.20
CA ALA A 447 -0.35 10.75 -11.01
C ALA A 447 1.14 11.13 -11.00
N THR A 448 1.70 11.57 -12.13
CA THR A 448 2.96 12.31 -12.18
C THR A 448 2.83 13.64 -11.43
N ALA A 449 1.84 14.46 -11.80
CA ALA A 449 1.57 15.73 -11.11
C ALA A 449 1.25 15.52 -9.62
N GLU A 450 0.44 14.52 -9.29
CA GLU A 450 0.05 14.22 -7.92
C GLU A 450 1.14 13.52 -7.09
N SER A 451 2.08 12.77 -7.68
CA SER A 451 3.18 12.18 -6.89
C SER A 451 4.31 13.19 -6.59
N PHE A 452 4.47 14.21 -7.44
CA PHE A 452 5.46 15.29 -7.28
C PHE A 452 5.22 16.13 -6.01
N TRP A 453 4.00 16.64 -5.79
CA TRP A 453 3.74 17.57 -4.69
C TRP A 453 3.82 16.96 -3.27
N PRO A 454 3.32 15.73 -2.99
CA PRO A 454 3.49 15.06 -1.70
C PRO A 454 4.92 14.59 -1.45
N ALA A 455 5.68 14.27 -2.50
CA ALA A 455 7.11 13.99 -2.39
C ALA A 455 7.92 15.23 -1.95
N LEU A 456 7.49 16.42 -2.38
CA LEU A 456 7.98 17.70 -1.85
C LEU A 456 7.49 17.98 -0.42
N ALA A 457 6.27 17.53 -0.06
CA ALA A 457 5.66 17.82 1.24
C ALA A 457 6.24 17.01 2.43
N GLU A 458 6.66 15.75 2.22
CA GLU A 458 7.13 14.87 3.31
C GLU A 458 8.47 15.29 3.96
N GLY A 459 9.26 16.15 3.29
CA GLY A 459 10.42 16.82 3.89
C GLY A 459 10.11 18.19 4.50
N GLY A 460 8.86 18.64 4.46
CA GLY A 460 8.45 20.01 4.76
C GLY A 460 8.82 21.02 3.67
N TRP A 461 8.10 22.14 3.63
CA TRP A 461 8.34 23.24 2.67
C TRP A 461 9.79 23.77 2.67
N PRO A 462 10.53 23.85 3.81
CA PRO A 462 11.95 24.23 3.81
C PRO A 462 12.91 23.24 3.13
N ALA A 463 12.46 22.01 2.81
CA ALA A 463 13.18 21.11 1.91
C ALA A 463 12.79 21.38 0.45
N ALA A 464 11.49 21.43 0.15
CA ALA A 464 10.94 21.71 -1.18
C ALA A 464 11.55 22.98 -1.80
N MET A 465 11.65 24.06 -1.01
CA MET A 465 12.22 25.34 -1.44
C MET A 465 13.70 25.25 -1.86
N ARG A 466 14.50 24.29 -1.37
CA ARG A 466 15.91 24.12 -1.80
C ARG A 466 16.05 23.46 -3.18
N TYR A 467 15.02 22.75 -3.63
CA TYR A 467 14.95 22.18 -4.96
C TYR A 467 14.40 23.20 -5.96
N LEU A 468 13.38 23.96 -5.55
CA LEU A 468 12.73 25.01 -6.35
C LEU A 468 13.56 26.29 -6.49
N VAL A 469 14.29 26.72 -5.45
CA VAL A 469 15.07 27.98 -5.42
C VAL A 469 16.57 27.67 -5.26
N PRO A 470 17.42 27.89 -6.29
CA PRO A 470 18.82 27.43 -6.32
C PRO A 470 19.73 27.96 -5.20
N GLU A 471 19.51 29.19 -4.73
CA GLU A 471 20.35 29.87 -3.74
C GLU A 471 20.39 29.11 -2.40
N LEU A 472 19.26 28.52 -2.00
CA LEU A 472 19.08 27.82 -0.73
C LEU A 472 19.84 26.48 -0.63
N ARG A 473 20.45 26.02 -1.73
CA ARG A 473 21.25 24.77 -1.76
C ARG A 473 22.57 24.86 -0.99
N ARG A 474 23.04 26.06 -0.65
CA ARG A 474 24.32 26.28 0.06
C ARG A 474 24.17 26.41 1.58
N SER A 475 22.95 26.51 2.10
CA SER A 475 22.69 26.71 3.54
C SER A 475 22.78 25.38 4.31
N PRO A 476 23.50 25.32 5.45
CA PRO A 476 23.57 24.13 6.29
C PRO A 476 22.19 23.61 6.78
N PRO A 477 22.10 22.35 7.23
CA PRO A 477 20.95 21.86 7.99
C PRO A 477 21.02 22.39 9.44
N GLY A 478 20.40 23.55 9.68
CA GLY A 478 20.10 24.03 11.03
C GLY A 478 18.71 23.57 11.48
N ASP A 479 18.55 23.32 12.77
CA ASP A 479 17.25 22.99 13.38
C ASP A 479 16.33 24.21 13.45
N GLY A 480 15.07 24.03 13.01
CA GLY A 480 13.98 24.98 13.22
C GLY A 480 13.89 26.15 12.23
N ASP A 481 12.65 26.41 11.79
CA ASP A 481 12.09 27.74 11.56
C ASP A 481 12.95 28.79 10.82
N SER A 482 13.36 28.48 9.59
CA SER A 482 13.83 29.50 8.64
C SER A 482 12.64 30.28 8.04
N TRP A 483 12.14 31.29 8.76
CA TRP A 483 11.01 32.13 8.34
C TRP A 483 11.31 32.93 7.06
N TRP A 484 10.38 32.91 6.09
CA TRP A 484 10.38 33.86 4.97
C TRP A 484 9.61 35.13 5.36
N GLY A 485 10.33 36.12 5.87
CA GLY A 485 9.79 37.43 6.21
C GLY A 485 9.97 38.45 5.07
N MET A 486 8.98 38.58 4.20
CA MET A 486 8.66 39.91 3.65
C MET A 486 8.27 40.80 4.84
N GLY A 487 8.76 42.04 4.89
CA GLY A 487 8.74 42.84 6.12
C GLY A 487 7.34 43.20 6.63
N GLY A 488 6.79 42.42 7.57
CA GLY A 488 5.58 42.75 8.33
C GLY A 488 4.58 41.60 8.47
N GLN A 489 4.50 41.04 9.68
CA GLN A 489 3.51 40.06 10.17
C GLN A 489 3.47 38.67 9.48
N PRO A 490 3.40 37.57 10.26
CA PRO A 490 3.30 36.22 9.71
C PRO A 490 1.85 35.91 9.32
N HIS A 491 1.49 36.24 8.07
CA HIS A 491 0.37 35.57 7.44
C HIS A 491 0.74 34.08 7.32
N TRP A 492 0.02 33.18 8.02
CA TRP A 492 -0.02 31.80 7.55
C TRP A 492 -0.46 31.85 6.06
N ALA A 493 0.03 30.97 5.20
CA ALA A 493 -0.28 31.04 3.77
C ALA A 493 -0.75 29.67 3.29
N ARG A 494 -1.99 29.56 2.80
CA ARG A 494 -2.41 28.34 2.10
C ARG A 494 -1.82 28.41 0.69
N VAL A 495 -0.98 27.44 0.36
CA VAL A 495 -0.54 27.22 -1.02
C VAL A 495 -1.59 26.36 -1.72
N THR A 496 -2.32 26.91 -2.69
CA THR A 496 -3.15 26.12 -3.60
C THR A 496 -2.44 25.92 -4.93
N GLY A 497 -2.48 24.68 -5.44
CA GLY A 497 -1.99 24.31 -6.75
C GLY A 497 -3.16 23.94 -7.64
N ILE A 498 -3.55 24.81 -8.58
CA ILE A 498 -4.54 24.44 -9.60
C ILE A 498 -3.80 23.80 -10.76
N ALA A 499 -3.87 22.47 -10.85
CA ALA A 499 -3.42 21.70 -11.99
C ALA A 499 -4.55 21.57 -13.02
N SER A 500 -4.37 22.12 -14.22
CA SER A 500 -5.24 21.88 -15.37
C SER A 500 -4.46 21.15 -16.47
N LEU A 501 -5.00 20.03 -16.93
CA LEU A 501 -4.42 19.21 -17.99
C LEU A 501 -5.12 19.53 -19.30
N HIS A 502 -4.34 19.89 -20.32
CA HIS A 502 -4.83 20.26 -21.65
C HIS A 502 -4.05 19.50 -22.73
N GLY A 503 -4.72 18.94 -23.74
CA GLY A 503 -4.09 18.16 -24.81
C GLY A 503 -4.52 16.69 -24.79
N GLY A 504 -3.61 15.78 -25.17
CA GLY A 504 -3.88 14.34 -25.26
C GLY A 504 -2.61 13.51 -25.44
N GLU A 505 -2.74 12.20 -25.66
CA GLU A 505 -1.68 11.17 -25.54
C GLU A 505 -0.27 11.53 -26.05
N ARG A 506 -0.12 12.25 -27.18
CA ARG A 506 1.19 12.65 -27.74
C ARG A 506 1.80 13.92 -27.13
N GLN A 507 0.96 14.79 -26.56
CA GLN A 507 1.36 16.01 -25.89
C GLN A 507 0.24 16.42 -24.91
N VAL A 508 0.38 15.96 -23.67
CA VAL A 508 -0.34 16.56 -22.54
C VAL A 508 0.41 17.83 -22.13
N THR A 509 -0.34 18.84 -21.74
CA THR A 509 0.15 20.10 -21.17
C THR A 509 -0.42 20.24 -19.77
N LEU A 510 0.41 19.96 -18.75
CA LEU A 510 0.05 20.27 -17.37
C LEU A 510 0.39 21.74 -17.11
N ARG A 511 -0.64 22.57 -17.01
CA ARG A 511 -0.53 23.92 -16.46
C ARG A 511 -0.75 23.83 -14.96
N TYR A 512 0.19 24.35 -14.16
CA TYR A 512 -0.04 24.54 -12.73
C TYR A 512 0.03 26.02 -12.36
N GLU A 513 -0.90 26.46 -11.51
CA GLU A 513 -0.91 27.78 -10.89
C GLU A 513 -0.68 27.63 -9.38
N VAL A 514 0.38 28.25 -8.86
CA VAL A 514 0.68 28.28 -7.41
C VAL A 514 0.17 29.59 -6.82
N LYS A 515 -0.76 29.55 -5.86
CA LYS A 515 -1.27 30.75 -5.16
C LYS A 515 -0.85 30.74 -3.71
N MET A 516 -0.50 31.90 -3.17
CA MET A 516 -0.52 32.13 -1.72
C MET A 516 -1.84 32.77 -1.35
N GLU A 517 -2.65 32.12 -0.52
CA GLU A 517 -3.99 32.58 -0.12
C GLU A 517 -4.05 33.06 1.33
N THR A 518 -4.84 34.12 1.59
CA THR A 518 -5.13 34.63 2.93
C THR A 518 -5.94 33.61 3.72
N PRO A 519 -5.92 33.66 5.08
CA PRO A 519 -6.69 32.11 5.79
C PRO A 519 -8.23 32.26 5.79
N LEU A 520 -8.68 33.27 5.01
CA LEU A 520 -10.05 33.62 4.58
C LEU A 520 -10.28 33.39 3.06
N GLY A 521 -9.27 32.99 2.28
CA GLY A 521 -9.38 32.58 0.88
C GLY A 521 -9.05 33.62 -0.21
N GLN A 522 -8.48 34.79 0.12
CA GLN A 522 -8.10 35.80 -0.89
C GLN A 522 -6.69 35.52 -1.44
N VAL A 523 -6.46 35.58 -2.75
CA VAL A 523 -5.10 35.41 -3.29
C VAL A 523 -4.24 36.64 -2.96
N ILE A 524 -3.09 36.42 -2.31
CA ILE A 524 -2.06 37.42 -1.95
C ILE A 524 -1.00 37.54 -3.06
N ALA A 525 -0.68 36.41 -3.70
CA ALA A 525 0.29 36.34 -4.80
C ALA A 525 0.09 35.08 -5.66
N ARG A 526 0.47 35.17 -6.93
CA ARG A 526 0.58 34.06 -7.89
C ARG A 526 2.07 33.78 -8.15
N CYS A 527 2.53 32.61 -7.72
CA CYS A 527 3.95 32.27 -7.56
C CYS A 527 4.56 31.51 -8.76
N ALA A 528 3.73 30.97 -9.64
CA ALA A 528 4.14 30.34 -10.89
C ALA A 528 2.95 30.15 -11.83
N GLN A 529 3.22 30.22 -13.13
CA GLN A 529 2.43 29.59 -14.19
C GLN A 529 3.40 29.06 -15.25
N THR A 530 3.37 27.75 -15.51
CA THR A 530 4.15 27.15 -16.60
C THR A 530 3.47 25.88 -17.13
N ASP A 531 3.79 25.55 -18.38
CA ASP A 531 3.10 24.57 -19.22
C ASP A 531 4.02 23.38 -19.52
N PHE A 532 3.97 22.35 -18.66
CA PHE A 532 4.74 21.10 -18.84
C PHE A 532 4.26 20.34 -20.08
N ARG A 533 5.11 20.21 -21.11
CA ARG A 533 4.81 19.37 -22.29
C ARG A 533 5.37 17.96 -22.11
N PHE A 534 4.49 16.96 -22.00
CA PHE A 534 4.88 15.55 -22.07
C PHE A 534 5.20 15.18 -23.53
N GLY A 535 6.31 14.48 -23.77
CA GLY A 535 6.85 14.20 -25.11
C GLY A 535 6.51 12.80 -25.65
N ALA A 536 6.55 12.64 -26.97
CA ALA A 536 6.01 11.46 -27.66
C ALA A 536 6.87 10.16 -27.60
N GLU A 537 8.11 10.20 -27.11
CA GLU A 537 9.04 9.04 -27.09
C GLU A 537 9.28 8.48 -25.67
N GLY A 538 8.21 8.35 -24.89
CA GLY A 538 8.19 7.48 -23.70
C GLY A 538 7.41 8.03 -22.51
N TRP A 539 6.89 7.12 -21.69
CA TRP A 539 6.13 7.40 -20.45
C TRP A 539 7.02 7.89 -19.28
N LEU A 540 8.12 8.60 -19.58
CA LEU A 540 9.11 9.09 -18.61
C LEU A 540 9.09 10.62 -18.56
N ILE A 541 9.18 11.16 -17.34
CA ILE A 541 9.04 12.59 -17.07
C ILE A 541 10.33 13.31 -17.46
N ALA A 542 10.27 14.12 -18.52
CA ALA A 542 11.34 15.07 -18.84
C ALA A 542 11.21 16.32 -17.95
N PHE A 543 11.85 16.28 -16.77
CA PHE A 543 12.19 17.38 -15.85
C PHE A 543 11.15 18.46 -15.52
N ALA A 544 10.90 18.66 -14.21
CA ALA A 544 10.18 19.85 -13.75
C ALA A 544 11.08 21.12 -13.80
N PRO A 545 10.55 22.26 -14.28
CA PRO A 545 11.28 23.53 -14.24
C PRO A 545 11.47 24.02 -12.80
N ILE A 546 12.66 24.57 -12.54
CA ILE A 546 13.06 25.14 -11.25
C ILE A 546 12.48 26.58 -11.17
N LEU A 547 11.84 26.94 -10.06
CA LEU A 547 11.16 28.23 -9.89
C LEU A 547 12.14 29.31 -9.40
N GLY A 548 12.66 30.11 -10.35
CA GLY A 548 13.49 31.27 -10.01
C GLY A 548 12.72 32.34 -9.22
N PRO A 549 13.40 33.20 -8.42
CA PRO A 549 12.75 34.21 -7.58
C PRO A 549 11.78 35.16 -8.33
N GLU A 550 12.08 35.46 -9.59
CA GLU A 550 11.28 36.27 -10.53
C GLU A 550 9.88 35.68 -10.85
N SER A 551 9.60 34.43 -10.46
CA SER A 551 8.36 33.72 -10.83
C SER A 551 7.12 34.25 -10.12
N CYS A 552 7.31 34.95 -8.99
CA CYS A 552 6.23 35.40 -8.11
C CYS A 552 5.77 36.82 -8.42
N ARG A 553 4.47 37.00 -8.62
CA ARG A 553 3.81 38.31 -8.75
C ARG A 553 2.68 38.42 -7.71
N PRO A 554 2.42 39.59 -7.13
CA PRO A 554 1.19 39.84 -6.37
C PRO A 554 -0.04 39.64 -7.27
#